data_AF-A0A9E4DYD6-F1
#
_entry.id   AF-A0A9E4DYD6-F1
#
_cell.length_a   1.000
_cell.length_b   1.000
_cell.length_c   1.000
_cell.angle_alpha   90.00
_cell.angle_beta   90.00
_cell.angle_gamma   90.00
#
_symmetry.space_group_name_H-M   'P 1'
#
loop_
_entity.id
_entity.type
_entity.pdbx_description
1 polymer ?
#
loop_
_entity_poly.entity_id
_entity_poly.type
_entity_poly.pdbx_seq_one_letter_code
_entity_poly.pdbx_strand_id
1 'polypeptide(L)'
;PEKYTWNGAGPLLQLAPDRWMYPLETWKPEGYEGPPDQKAAAVFSADQGQTWGEFTVVADDLTGALLWWDQMCALLPDGRIYTLIWTHQYGTSEDLTNHWVISEDGGRTWSEPRPTNLRGQVCTPIPLPDGRVAAIYNFRHEPQGIHVALTEDLEHFDVENEVVVFDAGKEATLGEPENENFLAEHMQIAFGKPGGTLLPDGDVMTYFWCTVAGVTHTRWVKLRLED
;
A
#
# COMPACT_ATOMS: atom_id res chain seq x y z
N PRO A 1 -20.32 13.02 -14.77
CA PRO A 1 -19.05 13.38 -15.43
C PRO A 1 -17.95 13.84 -14.48
N GLU A 2 -18.21 14.35 -13.27
CA GLU A 2 -17.12 14.79 -12.38
C GLU A 2 -17.47 14.54 -10.91
N LYS A 3 -17.67 13.27 -10.51
CA LYS A 3 -17.95 12.95 -9.10
C LYS A 3 -16.68 12.92 -8.25
N TYR A 4 -15.55 12.56 -8.88
CA TYR A 4 -14.27 12.34 -8.21
C TYR A 4 -13.12 12.83 -9.08
N THR A 5 -12.08 13.35 -8.45
CA THR A 5 -10.70 13.22 -8.95
C THR A 5 -10.15 11.89 -8.47
N TRP A 6 -9.15 11.33 -9.16
CA TRP A 6 -8.60 10.03 -8.79
C TRP A 6 -7.17 9.88 -9.29
N ASN A 7 -6.43 8.99 -8.64
CA ASN A 7 -5.12 8.51 -9.05
C ASN A 7 -5.02 7.00 -8.88
N GLY A 8 -4.14 6.37 -9.64
CA GLY A 8 -3.86 4.94 -9.48
C GLY A 8 -3.15 4.68 -8.15
N ALA A 9 -3.55 3.62 -7.47
CA ALA A 9 -2.91 3.12 -6.27
C ALA A 9 -2.58 1.64 -6.50
N GLY A 10 -1.39 1.20 -6.09
CA GLY A 10 -0.96 -0.19 -6.24
C GLY A 10 -0.81 -0.72 -7.68
N PRO A 11 -0.47 -2.01 -7.83
CA PRO A 11 -0.29 -2.66 -9.13
C PRO A 11 -1.62 -3.07 -9.77
N LEU A 12 -1.59 -3.27 -11.10
CA LEU A 12 -2.63 -3.99 -11.82
C LEU A 12 -2.63 -5.47 -11.40
N LEU A 13 -3.80 -6.03 -11.06
CA LEU A 13 -3.96 -7.45 -10.74
C LEU A 13 -4.75 -8.16 -11.85
N GLN A 14 -4.21 -9.25 -12.38
CA GLN A 14 -4.96 -10.18 -13.22
C GLN A 14 -5.55 -11.27 -12.32
N LEU A 15 -6.84 -11.15 -11.97
CA LEU A 15 -7.53 -12.10 -11.10
C LEU A 15 -8.00 -13.35 -11.88
N ALA A 16 -8.43 -13.14 -13.12
CA ALA A 16 -8.80 -14.17 -14.09
C ALA A 16 -8.55 -13.65 -15.53
N PRO A 17 -8.60 -14.51 -16.57
CA PRO A 17 -8.46 -14.07 -17.97
C PRO A 17 -9.43 -12.95 -18.39
N ASP A 18 -10.61 -12.92 -17.77
CA ASP A 18 -11.73 -11.98 -18.00
C ASP A 18 -12.05 -11.15 -16.75
N ARG A 19 -11.11 -11.01 -15.80
CA ARG A 19 -11.29 -10.14 -14.64
C ARG A 19 -9.95 -9.56 -14.19
N TRP A 20 -9.64 -8.37 -14.68
CA TRP A 20 -8.48 -7.60 -14.27
C TRP A 20 -8.94 -6.49 -13.34
N MET A 21 -8.15 -6.18 -12.31
CA MET A 21 -8.45 -5.17 -11.30
C MET A 21 -7.39 -4.08 -11.34
N TYR A 22 -7.84 -2.84 -11.41
CA TYR A 22 -6.99 -1.65 -11.28
C TYR A 22 -7.38 -0.90 -10.01
N PRO A 23 -6.53 -0.89 -8.98
CA PRO A 23 -6.81 -0.14 -7.76
C PRO A 23 -6.57 1.36 -8.00
N LEU A 24 -7.41 2.17 -7.37
CA LEU A 24 -7.35 3.62 -7.44
C LEU A 24 -7.77 4.20 -6.10
N GLU A 25 -7.47 5.46 -5.90
CA GLU A 25 -8.01 6.22 -4.79
C GLU A 25 -8.72 7.46 -5.32
N THR A 26 -9.82 7.82 -4.66
CA THR A 26 -10.62 8.99 -5.05
C THR A 26 -10.24 10.19 -4.21
N TRP A 27 -10.56 11.36 -4.74
CA TRP A 27 -10.59 12.61 -4.02
C TRP A 27 -11.75 13.47 -4.51
N LYS A 28 -12.05 14.55 -3.78
CA LYS A 28 -13.07 15.51 -4.21
C LYS A 28 -12.59 16.31 -5.43
N PRO A 29 -13.49 16.70 -6.36
CA PRO A 29 -13.15 17.58 -7.47
C PRO A 29 -12.59 18.94 -7.01
N GLU A 30 -11.77 19.56 -7.87
CA GLU A 30 -11.28 20.92 -7.64
C GLU A 30 -12.46 21.90 -7.52
N GLY A 31 -12.40 22.82 -6.55
CA GLY A 31 -13.47 23.78 -6.28
C GLY A 31 -14.67 23.23 -5.47
N TYR A 32 -14.66 21.96 -5.05
CA TYR A 32 -15.70 21.42 -4.18
C TYR A 32 -15.49 21.82 -2.70
N GLU A 33 -16.47 22.53 -2.13
CA GLU A 33 -16.55 22.83 -0.70
C GLU A 33 -17.17 21.65 0.07
N GLY A 34 -16.47 21.15 1.08
CA GLY A 34 -16.89 19.98 1.87
C GLY A 34 -15.70 19.12 2.35
N PRO A 35 -15.97 18.11 3.20
CA PRO A 35 -14.96 17.13 3.61
C PRO A 35 -14.40 16.37 2.39
N PRO A 36 -13.20 15.77 2.50
CA PRO A 36 -12.66 14.93 1.44
C PRO A 36 -13.61 13.75 1.18
N ASP A 37 -13.83 13.44 -0.10
CA ASP A 37 -14.50 12.20 -0.53
C ASP A 37 -13.42 11.20 -0.95
N GLN A 38 -12.55 10.86 0.01
CA GLN A 38 -11.39 9.98 -0.18
C GLN A 38 -11.78 8.53 0.10
N LYS A 39 -11.51 7.66 -0.87
CA LYS A 39 -11.79 6.22 -0.80
C LYS A 39 -10.64 5.47 -1.41
N ALA A 40 -10.33 4.29 -0.87
CA ALA A 40 -9.70 3.25 -1.65
C ALA A 40 -10.79 2.57 -2.49
N ALA A 41 -10.56 2.44 -3.79
CA ALA A 41 -11.54 1.89 -4.72
C ALA A 41 -10.87 1.07 -5.83
N ALA A 42 -11.65 0.35 -6.61
CA ALA A 42 -11.14 -0.43 -7.71
C ALA A 42 -12.10 -0.40 -8.89
N VAL A 43 -11.54 -0.47 -10.09
CA VAL A 43 -12.28 -0.73 -11.33
C VAL A 43 -11.80 -2.02 -11.95
N PHE A 44 -12.69 -2.67 -12.69
CA PHE A 44 -12.44 -3.98 -13.28
C PHE A 44 -12.60 -3.95 -14.79
N SER A 45 -11.84 -4.80 -15.45
CA SER A 45 -11.93 -5.05 -16.89
C SER A 45 -12.26 -6.51 -17.15
N ALA A 46 -13.19 -6.74 -18.08
CA ALA A 46 -13.56 -8.07 -18.55
C ALA A 46 -12.98 -8.43 -19.92
N ASP A 47 -12.22 -7.51 -20.53
CA ASP A 47 -11.72 -7.59 -21.90
C ASP A 47 -10.22 -7.30 -21.98
N GLN A 48 -9.48 -7.71 -20.95
CA GLN A 48 -8.01 -7.64 -20.87
C GLN A 48 -7.47 -6.21 -20.93
N GLY A 49 -8.17 -5.29 -20.26
CA GLY A 49 -7.78 -3.89 -20.11
C GLY A 49 -8.19 -2.98 -21.26
N GLN A 50 -8.99 -3.46 -22.22
CA GLN A 50 -9.50 -2.61 -23.31
C GLN A 50 -10.56 -1.63 -22.82
N THR A 51 -11.45 -2.08 -21.93
CA THR A 51 -12.43 -1.24 -21.24
C THR A 51 -12.41 -1.50 -19.74
N TRP A 52 -12.71 -0.46 -18.97
CA TRP A 52 -12.70 -0.47 -17.50
C TRP A 52 -14.05 0.01 -16.98
N GLY A 53 -14.63 -0.72 -16.04
CA GLY A 53 -15.93 -0.47 -15.45
C GLY A 53 -16.03 -1.06 -14.04
N GLU A 54 -17.25 -1.29 -13.54
CA GLU A 54 -17.49 -1.92 -12.23
C GLU A 54 -16.70 -1.25 -11.09
N PHE A 55 -17.02 0.02 -10.79
CA PHE A 55 -16.40 0.71 -9.66
C PHE A 55 -16.87 0.08 -8.34
N THR A 56 -15.91 -0.37 -7.52
CA THR A 56 -16.16 -0.88 -6.17
C THR A 56 -15.39 -0.06 -5.15
N VAL A 57 -15.99 0.16 -3.99
CA VAL A 57 -15.34 0.82 -2.86
C VAL A 57 -14.66 -0.26 -2.03
N VAL A 58 -13.34 -0.18 -1.91
CA VAL A 58 -12.51 -1.10 -1.13
C VAL A 58 -12.53 -0.68 0.34
N ALA A 59 -12.36 0.62 0.61
CA ALA A 59 -12.48 1.20 1.93
C ALA A 59 -13.02 2.63 1.84
N ASP A 60 -13.91 2.98 2.77
CA ASP A 60 -14.49 4.31 2.90
C ASP A 60 -14.71 4.60 4.38
N ASP A 61 -14.51 5.85 4.77
CA ASP A 61 -14.87 6.33 6.09
C ASP A 61 -15.94 7.42 5.95
N LEU A 62 -17.18 7.05 6.24
CA LEU A 62 -18.33 7.95 6.13
C LEU A 62 -18.26 9.14 7.11
N THR A 63 -17.39 9.07 8.12
CA THR A 63 -17.16 10.20 9.03
C THR A 63 -16.19 11.24 8.44
N GLY A 64 -15.37 10.86 7.46
CA GLY A 64 -14.35 11.70 6.83
C GLY A 64 -13.14 11.97 7.73
N ALA A 65 -12.95 11.18 8.79
CA ALA A 65 -11.83 11.27 9.72
C ALA A 65 -10.60 10.49 9.22
N LEU A 66 -10.80 9.43 8.43
CA LEU A 66 -9.74 8.58 7.92
C LEU A 66 -9.59 8.68 6.41
N LEU A 67 -8.34 8.58 5.96
CA LEU A 67 -7.96 8.48 4.56
C LEU A 67 -7.30 7.12 4.32
N TRP A 68 -7.66 6.51 3.19
CA TRP A 68 -7.30 5.16 2.74
C TRP A 68 -6.38 5.26 1.53
N TRP A 69 -5.09 5.50 1.76
CA TRP A 69 -4.13 5.78 0.71
C TRP A 69 -3.32 4.57 0.28
N ASP A 70 -2.76 4.66 -0.93
CA ASP A 70 -1.70 3.78 -1.43
C ASP A 70 -2.00 2.30 -1.18
N GLN A 71 -3.25 1.89 -1.44
CA GLN A 71 -3.64 0.50 -1.30
C GLN A 71 -2.75 -0.39 -2.17
N MET A 72 -2.33 -1.52 -1.61
CA MET A 72 -1.56 -2.55 -2.30
C MET A 72 -2.28 -3.87 -2.16
N CYS A 73 -2.67 -4.44 -3.30
CA CYS A 73 -3.47 -5.65 -3.37
C CYS A 73 -2.62 -6.85 -3.80
N ALA A 74 -2.95 -8.02 -3.27
CA ALA A 74 -2.41 -9.29 -3.72
C ALA A 74 -3.50 -10.37 -3.82
N LEU A 75 -3.37 -11.26 -4.80
CA LEU A 75 -4.21 -12.44 -4.93
C LEU A 75 -3.60 -13.58 -4.09
N LEU A 76 -4.33 -14.01 -3.05
CA LEU A 76 -3.92 -15.14 -2.22
C LEU A 76 -4.09 -16.47 -2.97
N PRO A 77 -3.37 -17.54 -2.58
CA PRO A 77 -3.49 -18.86 -3.20
C PRO A 77 -4.90 -19.46 -3.17
N ASP A 78 -5.73 -19.07 -2.20
CA ASP A 78 -7.13 -19.50 -2.07
C ASP A 78 -8.12 -18.68 -2.91
N GLY A 79 -7.63 -17.70 -3.68
CA GLY A 79 -8.43 -16.85 -4.56
C GLY A 79 -8.98 -15.59 -3.92
N ARG A 80 -8.75 -15.37 -2.61
CA ARG A 80 -9.12 -14.10 -1.96
C ARG A 80 -8.18 -12.98 -2.40
N ILE A 81 -8.70 -11.76 -2.46
CA ILE A 81 -7.89 -10.55 -2.69
C ILE A 81 -7.63 -9.92 -1.34
N TYR A 82 -6.37 -9.90 -0.93
CA TYR A 82 -5.92 -9.26 0.31
C TYR A 82 -5.30 -7.91 -0.01
N THR A 83 -5.74 -6.87 0.70
CA THR A 83 -5.30 -5.49 0.48
C THR A 83 -4.79 -4.91 1.77
N LEU A 84 -3.58 -4.35 1.74
CA LEU A 84 -3.05 -3.49 2.79
C LEU A 84 -3.19 -2.03 2.36
N ILE A 85 -3.58 -1.18 3.30
CA ILE A 85 -3.91 0.23 3.07
C ILE A 85 -3.10 1.08 4.05
N TRP A 86 -2.52 2.18 3.54
CA TRP A 86 -1.97 3.22 4.40
C TRP A 86 -3.11 4.08 4.94
N THR A 87 -3.27 4.08 6.25
CA THR A 87 -4.37 4.81 6.91
C THR A 87 -3.84 6.06 7.60
N HIS A 88 -4.43 7.20 7.24
CA HIS A 88 -4.03 8.51 7.75
C HIS A 88 -5.21 9.24 8.37
N GLN A 89 -4.98 9.97 9.47
CA GLN A 89 -6.02 10.78 10.11
C GLN A 89 -6.12 12.17 9.45
N TYR A 90 -7.24 12.43 8.77
CA TYR A 90 -7.45 13.66 8.02
C TYR A 90 -7.32 14.91 8.89
N GLY A 91 -6.59 15.91 8.38
CA GLY A 91 -6.35 17.18 9.07
C GLY A 91 -5.25 17.13 10.12
N THR A 92 -4.49 16.04 10.20
CA THR A 92 -3.35 15.87 11.12
C THR A 92 -2.10 15.44 10.36
N SER A 93 -0.98 15.19 11.07
CA SER A 93 0.20 14.51 10.56
C SER A 93 0.31 13.06 11.06
N GLU A 94 -0.78 12.51 11.62
CA GLU A 94 -0.80 11.20 12.26
C GLU A 94 -1.18 10.10 11.27
N ASP A 95 -0.23 9.19 11.05
CA ASP A 95 -0.45 7.89 10.41
C ASP A 95 -0.88 6.87 11.47
N LEU A 96 -1.93 6.10 11.18
CA LEU A 96 -2.35 4.96 11.99
C LEU A 96 -1.59 3.70 11.55
N THR A 97 -1.82 2.57 12.24
CA THR A 97 -1.37 1.29 11.68
C THR A 97 -2.04 1.03 10.34
N ASN A 98 -1.35 0.33 9.45
CA ASN A 98 -1.92 -0.12 8.20
C ASN A 98 -3.21 -0.89 8.48
N HIS A 99 -4.24 -0.64 7.68
CA HIS A 99 -5.45 -1.46 7.71
C HIS A 99 -5.40 -2.51 6.62
N TRP A 100 -6.11 -3.61 6.85
CA TRP A 100 -6.33 -4.64 5.87
C TRP A 100 -7.81 -4.78 5.52
N VAL A 101 -8.05 -5.21 4.28
CA VAL A 101 -9.37 -5.53 3.73
C VAL A 101 -9.24 -6.78 2.89
N ILE A 102 -10.28 -7.61 2.86
CA ILE A 102 -10.32 -8.81 2.01
C ILE A 102 -11.57 -8.85 1.14
N SER A 103 -11.42 -9.39 -0.07
CA SER A 103 -12.54 -9.79 -0.91
C SER A 103 -12.49 -11.28 -1.20
N GLU A 104 -13.65 -11.94 -1.10
CA GLU A 104 -13.81 -13.38 -1.35
C GLU A 104 -14.54 -13.67 -2.68
N ASP A 105 -15.02 -12.63 -3.38
CA ASP A 105 -15.88 -12.74 -4.55
C ASP A 105 -15.30 -12.06 -5.81
N GLY A 106 -13.97 -11.98 -5.87
CA GLY A 106 -13.24 -11.37 -6.97
C GLY A 106 -13.25 -9.84 -6.95
N GLY A 107 -13.43 -9.22 -5.78
CA GLY A 107 -13.42 -7.77 -5.61
C GLY A 107 -14.76 -7.10 -5.90
N ARG A 108 -15.88 -7.84 -5.87
CA ARG A 108 -17.23 -7.26 -6.01
C ARG A 108 -17.69 -6.67 -4.70
N THR A 109 -17.38 -7.36 -3.60
CA THR A 109 -17.60 -6.90 -2.23
C THR A 109 -16.33 -7.05 -1.42
N TRP A 110 -16.23 -6.24 -0.37
CA TRP A 110 -15.05 -6.13 0.49
C TRP A 110 -15.50 -6.19 1.96
N SER A 111 -14.66 -6.75 2.81
CA SER A 111 -14.86 -6.71 4.26
C SER A 111 -14.76 -5.27 4.79
N GLU A 112 -15.19 -5.06 6.03
CA GLU A 112 -14.84 -3.82 6.75
C GLU A 112 -13.31 -3.73 6.92
N PRO A 113 -12.70 -2.52 6.80
CA PRO A 113 -11.29 -2.31 7.10
C PRO A 113 -10.99 -2.60 8.56
N ARG A 114 -9.89 -3.33 8.81
CA ARG A 114 -9.42 -3.67 10.16
C ARG A 114 -7.96 -3.28 10.34
N PRO A 115 -7.57 -2.74 11.51
CA PRO A 115 -6.18 -2.38 11.75
C PRO A 115 -5.30 -3.63 11.84
N THR A 116 -4.05 -3.49 11.42
CA THR A 116 -2.95 -4.41 11.72
C THR A 116 -2.13 -3.85 12.89
N ASN A 117 -1.04 -4.53 13.25
CA ASN A 117 0.01 -3.99 14.12
C ASN A 117 1.16 -3.27 13.37
N LEU A 118 1.12 -3.17 12.05
CA LEU A 118 2.16 -2.51 11.25
C LEU A 118 2.00 -0.99 11.27
N ARG A 119 3.01 -0.28 11.76
CA ARG A 119 3.09 1.19 11.67
C ARG A 119 3.75 1.63 10.37
N GLY A 120 3.23 1.12 9.25
CA GLY A 120 3.75 1.41 7.92
C GLY A 120 2.92 2.47 7.17
N GLN A 121 3.56 3.12 6.20
CA GLN A 121 2.84 3.86 5.16
C GLN A 121 2.48 2.91 4.02
N VAL A 122 2.90 3.18 2.77
CA VAL A 122 2.76 2.21 1.67
C VAL A 122 3.32 0.85 2.08
N CYS A 123 2.48 -0.18 1.99
CA CYS A 123 2.73 -1.52 2.51
C CYS A 123 2.29 -2.56 1.49
N THR A 124 3.24 -3.26 0.87
CA THR A 124 3.00 -4.21 -0.23
C THR A 124 2.94 -5.65 0.29
N PRO A 125 1.79 -6.34 0.20
CA PRO A 125 1.66 -7.74 0.57
C PRO A 125 2.18 -8.66 -0.54
N ILE A 126 3.00 -9.65 -0.18
CA ILE A 126 3.51 -10.71 -1.05
C ILE A 126 3.04 -12.07 -0.48
N PRO A 127 2.06 -12.73 -1.11
CA PRO A 127 1.63 -14.06 -0.69
C PRO A 127 2.73 -15.09 -0.89
N LEU A 128 2.93 -15.94 0.11
CA LEU A 128 3.96 -16.98 0.12
C LEU A 128 3.35 -18.37 -0.12
N PRO A 129 4.13 -19.36 -0.61
CA PRO A 129 3.61 -20.69 -0.93
C PRO A 129 3.03 -21.49 0.25
N ASP A 130 3.45 -21.17 1.47
CA ASP A 130 3.01 -21.82 2.71
C ASP A 130 1.76 -21.19 3.33
N GLY A 131 1.18 -20.18 2.67
CA GLY A 131 -0.01 -19.47 3.13
C GLY A 131 0.28 -18.23 3.98
N ARG A 132 1.54 -17.98 4.34
CA ARG A 132 1.95 -16.71 4.97
C ARG A 132 1.92 -15.56 3.97
N VAL A 133 1.96 -14.33 4.49
CA VAL A 133 2.15 -13.12 3.68
C VAL A 133 3.36 -12.34 4.22
N ALA A 134 4.25 -11.92 3.32
CA ALA A 134 5.28 -10.94 3.64
C ALA A 134 4.78 -9.53 3.30
N ALA A 135 4.73 -8.64 4.28
CA ALA A 135 4.45 -7.23 4.08
C ALA A 135 5.76 -6.45 3.94
N ILE A 136 5.94 -5.75 2.82
CA ILE A 136 7.08 -4.87 2.57
C ILE A 136 6.60 -3.43 2.73
N TYR A 137 7.08 -2.70 3.75
CA TYR A 137 6.53 -1.38 4.09
C TYR A 137 7.57 -0.31 4.32
N ASN A 138 7.14 0.94 4.11
CA ASN A 138 7.86 2.11 4.58
C ASN A 138 7.67 2.23 6.09
N PHE A 139 8.76 2.25 6.83
CA PHE A 139 8.76 2.54 8.26
C PHE A 139 9.38 3.92 8.49
N ARG A 140 8.59 4.85 9.04
CA ARG A 140 8.98 6.25 9.28
C ARG A 140 9.36 6.53 10.74
N HIS A 141 9.56 5.46 11.51
CA HIS A 141 10.04 5.54 12.89
C HIS A 141 11.43 4.91 12.97
N GLU A 142 12.22 5.24 13.99
CA GLU A 142 13.55 4.65 14.14
C GLU A 142 13.45 3.14 14.40
N PRO A 143 14.19 2.29 13.65
CA PRO A 143 15.12 2.63 12.56
C PRO A 143 14.38 2.92 11.24
N GLN A 144 14.49 4.13 10.69
CA GLN A 144 13.70 4.50 9.50
C GLN A 144 14.16 3.71 8.27
N GLY A 145 13.23 3.21 7.48
CA GLY A 145 13.63 2.32 6.40
C GLY A 145 12.55 1.58 5.63
N ILE A 146 13.01 0.63 4.82
CA ILE A 146 12.14 -0.40 4.23
C ILE A 146 12.24 -1.65 5.08
N HIS A 147 11.11 -2.09 5.60
CA HIS A 147 11.00 -3.23 6.50
C HIS A 147 10.20 -4.34 5.85
N VAL A 148 10.43 -5.57 6.29
CA VAL A 148 9.65 -6.74 5.91
C VAL A 148 9.26 -7.52 7.16
N ALA A 149 7.96 -7.73 7.34
CA ALA A 149 7.41 -8.55 8.42
C ALA A 149 6.48 -9.62 7.83
N LEU A 150 6.39 -10.76 8.51
CA LEU A 150 5.54 -11.89 8.10
C LEU A 150 4.26 -11.94 8.92
N THR A 151 3.18 -12.42 8.32
CA THR A 151 1.95 -12.78 9.03
C THR A 151 1.45 -14.15 8.58
N GLU A 152 0.83 -14.88 9.51
CA GLU A 152 0.14 -16.15 9.25
C GLU A 152 -1.39 -15.99 9.22
N ASP A 153 -1.91 -14.90 9.80
CA ASP A 153 -3.35 -14.68 10.01
C ASP A 153 -3.90 -13.43 9.28
N LEU A 154 -3.03 -12.72 8.55
CA LEU A 154 -3.33 -11.50 7.79
C LEU A 154 -3.58 -10.25 8.65
N GLU A 155 -3.48 -10.34 9.98
CA GLU A 155 -3.82 -9.26 10.91
C GLU A 155 -2.63 -8.90 11.80
N HIS A 156 -1.95 -9.92 12.35
CA HIS A 156 -0.82 -9.79 13.25
C HIS A 156 0.47 -10.16 12.52
N PHE A 157 1.36 -9.18 12.39
CA PHE A 157 2.68 -9.35 11.79
C PHE A 157 3.75 -9.56 12.87
N ASP A 158 4.71 -10.43 12.59
CA ASP A 158 5.90 -10.64 13.41
C ASP A 158 6.88 -9.48 13.24
N VAL A 159 6.60 -8.39 13.96
CA VAL A 159 7.43 -7.19 14.01
C VAL A 159 8.65 -7.35 14.94
N GLU A 160 8.69 -8.41 15.76
CA GLU A 160 9.84 -8.68 16.62
C GLU A 160 11.00 -9.28 15.82
N ASN A 161 10.69 -10.06 14.78
CA ASN A 161 11.65 -10.68 13.87
C ASN A 161 11.62 -10.06 12.46
N GLU A 162 11.19 -8.81 12.33
CA GLU A 162 11.18 -8.10 11.05
C GLU A 162 12.59 -7.91 10.48
N VAL A 163 12.68 -7.81 9.15
CA VAL A 163 13.94 -7.55 8.44
C VAL A 163 13.98 -6.09 7.99
N VAL A 164 15.00 -5.35 8.42
CA VAL A 164 15.33 -4.03 7.86
C VAL A 164 16.08 -4.22 6.54
N VAL A 165 15.38 -4.08 5.43
CA VAL A 165 15.94 -4.21 4.06
C VAL A 165 16.79 -3.01 3.69
N PHE A 166 16.40 -1.84 4.17
CA PHE A 166 17.12 -0.59 3.96
C PHE A 166 17.00 0.29 5.19
N ASP A 167 18.12 0.60 5.82
CA ASP A 167 18.23 1.60 6.87
C ASP A 167 18.53 2.97 6.21
N ALA A 168 17.59 3.89 6.32
CA ALA A 168 17.72 5.24 5.79
C ALA A 168 18.61 6.13 6.69
N GLY A 169 18.80 5.75 7.96
CA GLY A 169 19.52 6.53 8.95
C GLY A 169 19.11 8.00 8.97
N LYS A 170 20.10 8.90 9.15
CA LYS A 170 19.90 10.35 9.12
C LYS A 170 19.59 10.92 7.72
N GLU A 171 19.65 10.10 6.67
CA GLU A 171 19.38 10.53 5.29
C GLU A 171 17.90 10.34 4.90
N ALA A 172 17.03 9.97 5.84
CA ALA A 172 15.59 9.79 5.61
C ALA A 172 14.85 11.04 5.10
N THR A 173 15.41 12.23 5.36
CA THR A 173 14.81 13.54 5.05
C THR A 173 15.78 14.40 4.23
N LEU A 174 15.38 14.84 3.04
CA LEU A 174 16.19 15.66 2.12
C LEU A 174 16.05 17.18 2.38
N GLY A 175 16.23 17.63 3.62
CA GLY A 175 16.19 19.06 3.98
C GLY A 175 15.18 19.40 5.08
N GLU A 176 14.86 20.69 5.21
CA GLU A 176 13.79 21.22 6.07
C GLU A 176 12.62 21.66 5.18
N PRO A 177 11.35 21.32 5.53
CA PRO A 177 10.20 21.67 4.69
C PRO A 177 10.03 23.20 4.61
N GLU A 178 9.77 23.73 3.41
CA GLU A 178 9.53 25.17 3.21
C GLU A 178 8.25 25.66 3.91
N ASN A 179 7.32 24.76 4.25
CA ASN A 179 6.08 25.04 5.00
C ASN A 179 5.67 23.82 5.85
N GLU A 180 5.02 24.05 7.00
CA GLU A 180 4.39 23.02 7.85
C GLU A 180 3.09 22.49 7.22
N ASN A 181 3.19 21.80 6.07
CA ASN A 181 2.07 21.00 5.58
C ASN A 181 2.53 19.59 5.18
N PHE A 182 1.64 18.62 5.38
CA PHE A 182 1.90 17.20 5.17
C PHE A 182 2.49 16.87 3.79
N LEU A 183 2.03 17.54 2.72
CA LEU A 183 2.55 17.35 1.37
C LEU A 183 4.00 17.82 1.24
N ALA A 184 4.37 18.92 1.89
CA ALA A 184 5.74 19.45 1.91
C ALA A 184 6.68 18.55 2.71
N GLU A 185 6.21 17.94 3.80
CA GLU A 185 6.96 16.91 4.55
C GLU A 185 7.16 15.63 3.71
N HIS A 186 6.15 15.20 2.95
CA HIS A 186 6.26 14.05 2.04
C HIS A 186 7.24 14.29 0.88
N MET A 187 7.40 15.53 0.44
CA MET A 187 8.40 15.91 -0.57
C MET A 187 9.84 15.84 -0.06
N GLN A 188 10.04 15.72 1.26
CA GLN A 188 11.37 15.54 1.87
C GLN A 188 11.75 14.07 2.02
N ILE A 189 10.83 13.14 1.73
CA ILE A 189 11.08 11.71 1.85
C ILE A 189 12.26 11.34 0.94
N ALA A 190 13.25 10.64 1.49
CA ALA A 190 14.39 10.16 0.73
C ALA A 190 14.25 8.70 0.27
N PHE A 191 13.17 7.99 0.61
CA PHE A 191 12.97 6.60 0.20
C PHE A 191 11.50 6.17 0.21
N GLY A 192 11.15 5.20 -0.61
CA GLY A 192 9.91 4.48 -0.41
C GLY A 192 9.39 3.75 -1.63
N LYS A 193 8.05 3.69 -1.69
CA LYS A 193 7.28 2.91 -2.67
C LYS A 193 7.83 1.49 -2.83
N PRO A 194 7.96 0.72 -1.73
CA PRO A 194 8.42 -0.65 -1.82
C PRO A 194 7.43 -1.48 -2.61
N GLY A 195 7.94 -2.29 -3.53
CA GLY A 195 7.19 -3.32 -4.23
C GLY A 195 7.97 -4.62 -4.18
N GLY A 196 7.31 -5.72 -4.57
CA GLY A 196 8.00 -6.99 -4.60
C GLY A 196 7.23 -8.05 -5.37
N THR A 197 7.85 -9.21 -5.50
CA THR A 197 7.25 -10.39 -6.10
C THR A 197 7.93 -11.64 -5.55
N LEU A 198 7.17 -12.74 -5.50
CA LEU A 198 7.70 -14.06 -5.22
C LEU A 198 8.45 -14.59 -6.46
N LEU A 199 9.68 -15.05 -6.27
CA LEU A 199 10.48 -15.66 -7.33
C LEU A 199 10.18 -17.17 -7.47
N PRO A 200 10.47 -17.79 -8.62
CA PRO A 200 10.22 -19.22 -8.85
C PRO A 200 10.92 -20.17 -7.88
N ASP A 201 11.98 -19.72 -7.20
CA ASP A 201 12.72 -20.50 -6.20
C ASP A 201 12.22 -20.29 -4.77
N GLY A 202 11.11 -19.56 -4.59
CA GLY A 202 10.48 -19.32 -3.29
C GLY A 202 11.02 -18.12 -2.53
N ASP A 203 12.10 -17.49 -3.00
CA ASP A 203 12.63 -16.27 -2.42
C ASP A 203 11.77 -15.05 -2.82
N VAL A 204 11.75 -14.01 -1.99
CA VAL A 204 11.05 -12.75 -2.28
C VAL A 204 12.02 -11.74 -2.87
N MET A 205 11.72 -11.19 -4.05
CA MET A 205 12.41 -10.01 -4.56
C MET A 205 11.66 -8.76 -4.14
N THR A 206 12.35 -7.83 -3.47
CA THR A 206 11.83 -6.51 -3.13
C THR A 206 12.61 -5.42 -3.85
N TYR A 207 11.94 -4.33 -4.20
CA TYR A 207 12.54 -3.14 -4.80
C TYR A 207 11.92 -1.87 -4.23
N PHE A 208 12.70 -0.79 -4.21
CA PHE A 208 12.29 0.50 -3.67
C PHE A 208 13.17 1.61 -4.27
N TRP A 209 12.71 2.85 -4.21
CA TRP A 209 13.57 3.99 -4.50
C TRP A 209 14.17 4.54 -3.21
N CYS A 210 15.38 5.07 -3.29
CA CYS A 210 16.04 5.78 -2.20
C CYS A 210 17.01 6.84 -2.74
N THR A 211 17.25 7.89 -1.98
CA THR A 211 18.27 8.90 -2.23
C THR A 211 19.35 8.74 -1.17
N VAL A 212 20.58 8.50 -1.59
CA VAL A 212 21.73 8.38 -0.70
C VAL A 212 22.83 9.30 -1.21
N ALA A 213 23.41 10.11 -0.33
CA ALA A 213 24.40 11.13 -0.69
C ALA A 213 23.98 12.03 -1.88
N GLY A 214 22.70 12.41 -1.95
CA GLY A 214 22.15 13.30 -2.98
C GLY A 214 21.89 12.64 -4.35
N VAL A 215 22.00 11.31 -4.46
CA VAL A 215 21.71 10.58 -5.70
C VAL A 215 20.54 9.61 -5.49
N THR A 216 19.50 9.73 -6.32
CA THR A 216 18.32 8.86 -6.28
C THR A 216 18.53 7.60 -7.09
N HIS A 217 18.38 6.45 -6.45
CA HIS A 217 18.53 5.12 -7.02
C HIS A 217 17.22 4.34 -6.90
N THR A 218 17.02 3.38 -7.79
CA THR A 218 16.18 2.21 -7.51
C THR A 218 17.10 1.10 -7.01
N ARG A 219 16.81 0.55 -5.84
CA ARG A 219 17.50 -0.61 -5.28
C ARG A 219 16.57 -1.80 -5.27
N TRP A 220 17.16 -2.99 -5.22
CA TRP A 220 16.45 -4.23 -5.05
C TRP A 220 17.26 -5.18 -4.17
N VAL A 221 16.56 -6.06 -3.45
CA VAL A 221 17.13 -7.08 -2.58
C VAL A 221 16.36 -8.37 -2.81
N LYS A 222 17.07 -9.50 -2.72
CA LYS A 222 16.47 -10.83 -2.72
C LYS A 222 16.52 -11.38 -1.30
N LEU A 223 15.36 -11.70 -0.75
CA LEU A 223 15.17 -12.21 0.61
C LEU A 223 14.85 -13.70 0.53
N ARG A 224 15.55 -14.49 1.34
CA ARG A 224 15.27 -15.92 1.49
C ARG A 224 14.32 -16.13 2.65
N LEU A 225 13.32 -16.97 2.43
CA LEU A 225 12.50 -17.50 3.52
C LEU A 225 13.27 -18.63 4.18
N GLU A 226 13.53 -18.50 5.48
CA GLU A 226 14.02 -19.59 6.32
C GLU A 226 12.84 -20.22 7.05
N ASP A 227 12.95 -21.52 7.32
CA ASP A 227 11.93 -22.33 8.02
C ASP A 227 11.86 -21.98 9.52
#